data_AF-A0A9D4RJY3-F1
#
_entry.id   AF-A0A9D4RJY3-F1
#
_cell.length_a   1.000
_cell.length_b   1.000
_cell.length_c   1.000
_cell.angle_alpha   90.00
_cell.angle_beta   90.00
_cell.angle_gamma   90.00
#
_symmetry.space_group_name_H-M   'P 1'
#
loop_
_entity.id
_entity.type
_entity.pdbx_description
1 polymer ?
#
loop_
_entity_poly.entity_id
_entity_poly.type
_entity_poly.pdbx_seq_one_letter_code
_entity_poly.pdbx_strand_id
1 'polypeptide(L)'
;MAAISCKILALTALVTMVQASSLSSFTLGGKEPMDSNDLEVDEIANFAANDIGSEYSVESVLKAQKQLVNGINYFLTIRISKSESIQARTCDVLVFNPPGTESYSLTSFSCY
;
A
#
# COMPACT_ATOMS: atom_id res chain seq x y z
N MET A 1 37.99 63.18 0.53
CA MET A 1 36.58 63.62 0.58
C MET A 1 35.70 62.40 0.35
N ALA A 2 34.74 62.16 1.27
CA ALA A 2 33.59 61.22 1.26
C ALA A 2 33.86 59.72 0.91
N ALA A 3 33.70 58.70 1.77
CA ALA A 3 32.65 58.25 2.71
C ALA A 3 31.49 57.46 2.07
N ILE A 4 31.23 56.24 2.61
CA ILE A 4 29.92 55.54 2.77
C ILE A 4 29.38 54.83 1.49
N SER A 5 28.83 53.60 1.47
CA SER A 5 28.56 52.55 2.46
C SER A 5 28.19 51.26 1.74
N CYS A 6 28.55 50.15 2.38
CA CYS A 6 27.96 48.82 2.25
C CYS A 6 26.42 48.87 2.18
N LYS A 7 25.83 48.33 1.10
CA LYS A 7 24.45 47.83 1.09
C LYS A 7 24.40 46.51 0.34
N ILE A 8 24.51 45.46 1.14
CA ILE A 8 24.14 44.07 0.85
C ILE A 8 22.68 44.04 0.39
N LEU A 9 22.39 43.39 -0.73
CA LEU A 9 21.08 42.77 -0.96
C LEU A 9 21.34 41.33 -1.43
N ALA A 10 21.12 40.40 -0.50
CA ALA A 10 21.20 38.97 -0.71
C ALA A 10 19.89 38.47 -1.34
N LEU A 11 19.98 37.71 -2.44
CA LEU A 11 18.97 36.79 -2.97
C LEU A 11 19.68 36.13 -4.17
N THR A 12 19.96 34.83 -4.24
CA THR A 12 19.04 33.71 -4.09
C THR A 12 19.84 32.44 -3.76
N ALA A 13 19.43 31.72 -2.73
CA ALA A 13 19.92 30.38 -2.46
C ALA A 13 19.26 29.40 -3.44
N LEU A 14 19.98 28.97 -4.47
CA LEU A 14 19.64 27.76 -5.23
C LEU A 14 20.18 26.56 -4.47
N VAL A 15 19.45 26.14 -3.43
CA VAL A 15 19.59 24.78 -2.89
C VAL A 15 18.79 23.88 -3.81
N THR A 16 19.47 23.26 -4.78
CA THR A 16 18.88 22.19 -5.59
C THR A 16 18.49 21.05 -4.66
N MET A 17 17.21 20.71 -4.67
CA MET A 17 16.60 19.69 -3.81
C MET A 17 17.35 18.37 -3.93
N VAL A 18 17.89 17.88 -2.80
CA VAL A 18 18.25 16.47 -2.66
C VAL A 18 16.94 15.69 -2.74
N GLN A 19 16.76 14.90 -3.81
CA GLN A 19 15.70 13.90 -3.86
C GLN A 19 16.04 12.84 -2.80
N ALA A 20 15.43 12.98 -1.62
CA ALA A 20 15.39 11.90 -0.66
C ALA A 20 14.50 10.80 -1.25
N SER A 21 15.10 9.86 -1.97
CA SER A 21 14.50 8.54 -2.15
C SER A 21 14.35 7.96 -0.75
N SER A 22 13.13 7.94 -0.22
CA SER A 22 12.84 7.30 1.06
C SER A 22 13.21 5.83 0.92
N LEU A 23 14.36 5.44 1.49
CA LEU A 23 14.65 4.05 1.77
C LEU A 23 13.60 3.62 2.79
N SER A 24 12.54 2.94 2.32
CA SER A 24 11.57 2.29 3.19
C SER A 24 12.38 1.40 4.13
N SER A 25 12.39 1.77 5.40
CA SER A 25 13.07 0.99 6.42
C SER A 25 12.33 -0.34 6.51
N PHE A 26 12.97 -1.42 6.05
CA PHE A 26 12.42 -2.77 6.16
C PHE A 26 12.37 -3.12 7.66
N THR A 27 11.23 -2.90 8.29
CA THR A 27 11.02 -3.21 9.70
C THR A 27 10.59 -4.66 9.81
N LEU A 28 11.48 -5.51 10.32
CA LEU A 28 11.11 -6.89 10.67
C LEU A 28 9.97 -6.85 11.70
N GLY A 29 8.79 -7.31 11.31
CA GLY A 29 7.58 -7.38 12.14
C GLY A 29 6.65 -6.16 12.08
N GLY A 30 6.98 -5.07 11.38
CA GLY A 30 6.08 -3.92 11.19
C GLY A 30 5.14 -4.10 10.00
N LYS A 31 3.98 -3.42 10.02
CA LYS A 31 3.15 -3.30 8.81
C LYS A 31 3.69 -2.18 7.93
N GLU A 32 4.13 -2.54 6.73
CA GLU A 32 4.63 -1.62 5.72
C GLU A 32 3.55 -1.36 4.67
N PRO A 33 3.32 -0.10 4.27
CA PRO A 33 2.37 0.21 3.21
C PRO A 33 2.85 -0.36 1.86
N MET A 34 1.90 -0.77 1.03
CA MET A 34 2.10 -1.14 -0.37
C MET A 34 1.31 -0.19 -1.27
N ASP A 35 1.72 -0.07 -2.53
CA ASP A 35 0.88 0.60 -3.53
C ASP A 35 -0.37 -0.25 -3.79
N SER A 36 -1.55 0.36 -3.68
CA SER A 36 -2.82 -0.34 -3.94
C SER A 36 -2.99 -0.77 -5.40
N ASN A 37 -2.17 -0.25 -6.32
CA ASN A 37 -2.20 -0.61 -7.75
C ASN A 37 -1.02 -1.53 -8.15
N ASP A 38 -0.28 -2.06 -7.17
CA ASP A 38 0.77 -3.03 -7.44
C ASP A 38 0.17 -4.35 -7.96
N LEU A 39 0.82 -4.97 -8.95
CA LEU A 39 0.38 -6.25 -9.51
C LEU A 39 0.25 -7.35 -8.45
N GLU A 40 1.17 -7.38 -7.48
CA GLU A 40 1.13 -8.32 -6.36
C GLU A 40 -0.13 -8.09 -5.50
N VAL A 41 -0.47 -6.81 -5.26
CA VAL A 41 -1.66 -6.44 -4.48
C VAL A 41 -2.95 -6.84 -5.21
N ASP A 42 -3.01 -6.64 -6.52
CA ASP A 42 -4.14 -7.06 -7.35
C ASP A 42 -4.31 -8.59 -7.34
N GLU A 43 -3.23 -9.36 -7.46
CA GLU A 43 -3.29 -10.83 -7.38
C GLU A 43 -3.84 -11.31 -6.04
N ILE A 44 -3.37 -10.72 -4.93
CA ILE A 44 -3.78 -11.10 -3.58
C ILE A 44 -5.22 -10.67 -3.31
N ALA A 45 -5.63 -9.49 -3.79
CA ALA A 45 -7.02 -9.02 -3.67
C ALA A 45 -7.99 -9.96 -4.41
N ASN A 46 -7.63 -10.37 -5.63
CA ASN A 46 -8.45 -11.29 -6.41
C ASN A 46 -8.50 -12.69 -5.77
N PHE A 47 -7.37 -13.18 -5.25
CA PHE A 47 -7.35 -14.40 -4.46
C PHE A 47 -8.31 -14.30 -3.26
N ALA A 48 -8.23 -13.22 -2.48
CA ALA A 48 -9.07 -13.02 -1.30
C ALA A 48 -10.56 -12.93 -1.66
N ALA A 49 -10.93 -12.20 -2.71
CA ALA A 49 -12.32 -12.11 -3.15
C ALA A 49 -12.88 -13.47 -3.57
N ASN A 50 -12.13 -14.25 -4.35
CA ASN A 50 -12.54 -15.59 -4.77
C ASN A 50 -12.66 -16.57 -3.58
N ASP A 51 -11.77 -16.46 -2.58
CA ASP A 51 -11.83 -17.30 -1.36
C ASP A 51 -12.97 -16.89 -0.41
N ILE A 52 -13.31 -15.59 -0.34
CA ILE A 52 -14.55 -15.12 0.33
C ILE A 52 -15.79 -15.71 -0.34
N GLY A 53 -15.81 -15.73 -1.67
CA GLY A 53 -16.87 -16.34 -2.46
C GLY A 53 -16.66 -16.12 -3.95
N SER A 54 -16.84 -17.17 -4.75
CA SER A 54 -16.56 -17.15 -6.19
C SER A 54 -17.50 -16.23 -6.99
N GLU A 55 -18.59 -15.74 -6.38
CA GLU A 55 -19.47 -14.76 -7.01
C GLU A 55 -18.97 -13.30 -6.91
N TYR A 56 -17.92 -13.04 -6.14
CA TYR A 56 -17.40 -11.70 -5.92
C TYR A 56 -16.25 -11.35 -6.86
N SER A 57 -16.24 -10.12 -7.34
CA SER A 57 -15.12 -9.49 -8.04
C SER A 57 -14.59 -8.29 -7.25
N VAL A 58 -13.30 -8.01 -7.39
CA VAL A 58 -12.67 -6.82 -6.81
C VAL A 58 -12.98 -5.61 -7.70
N GLU A 59 -13.56 -4.56 -7.13
CA GLU A 59 -13.73 -3.26 -7.79
C GLU A 59 -12.50 -2.38 -7.59
N SER A 60 -11.92 -2.39 -6.39
CA SER A 60 -10.72 -1.61 -6.05
C SER A 60 -10.08 -2.07 -4.75
N VAL A 61 -8.77 -1.80 -4.60
CA VAL A 61 -8.05 -1.91 -3.34
C VAL A 61 -7.91 -0.53 -2.73
N LEU A 62 -8.51 -0.32 -1.55
CA LEU A 62 -8.51 0.98 -0.86
C LEU A 62 -7.25 1.17 -0.01
N LYS A 63 -6.69 0.07 0.48
CA LYS A 63 -5.48 0.07 1.31
C LYS A 63 -4.77 -1.26 1.20
N ALA A 64 -3.46 -1.23 1.09
CA ALA A 64 -2.61 -2.42 1.09
C ALA A 64 -1.44 -2.24 2.06
N GLN A 65 -1.18 -3.26 2.87
CA GLN A 65 -0.01 -3.32 3.74
C GLN A 65 0.52 -4.75 3.78
N LYS A 66 1.83 -4.92 3.94
CA LYS A 66 2.45 -6.21 4.24
C LYS A 66 3.19 -6.21 5.55
N GLN A 67 3.40 -7.38 6.12
CA GLN A 67 4.20 -7.59 7.32
C GLN A 67 5.03 -8.86 7.13
N LEU A 68 6.34 -8.71 7.20
CA LEU A 68 7.25 -9.85 7.19
C LEU A 68 7.22 -10.55 8.57
N VAL A 69 6.91 -11.83 8.54
CA VAL A 69 6.93 -12.76 9.68
C VAL A 69 7.73 -14.01 9.26
N ASN A 70 7.40 -15.20 9.74
CA ASN A 70 7.86 -16.45 9.12
C ASN A 70 7.00 -16.77 7.87
N GLY A 71 7.08 -15.90 6.86
CA GLY A 71 6.13 -15.76 5.75
C GLY A 71 5.72 -14.30 5.59
N ILE A 72 4.68 -14.01 4.82
CA ILE A 72 4.18 -12.64 4.61
C ILE A 72 2.69 -12.58 4.95
N ASN A 73 2.31 -11.65 5.82
CA ASN A 73 0.92 -11.26 6.00
C ASN A 73 0.61 -10.06 5.12
N TYR A 74 -0.45 -10.14 4.33
CA TYR A 74 -1.02 -9.04 3.57
C TYR A 74 -2.32 -8.60 4.21
N PHE A 75 -2.41 -7.32 4.56
CA PHE A 75 -3.59 -6.69 5.12
C PHE A 75 -4.16 -5.76 4.05
N LEU A 76 -5.26 -6.16 3.44
CA LEU A 76 -5.92 -5.36 2.41
C LEU A 76 -7.28 -4.88 2.90
N THR A 77 -7.65 -3.67 2.51
CA THR A 77 -9.04 -3.21 2.52
C THR A 77 -9.49 -3.15 1.07
N ILE A 78 -10.40 -4.04 0.68
CA ILE A 78 -10.86 -4.22 -0.70
C ILE A 78 -12.34 -3.87 -0.82
N ARG A 79 -12.74 -3.34 -1.98
CA ARG A 79 -14.13 -3.17 -2.33
C ARG A 79 -14.52 -4.26 -3.31
N ILE A 80 -15.53 -5.05 -2.98
CA ILE A 80 -15.99 -6.18 -3.79
C ILE A 80 -17.47 -6.03 -4.15
N SER A 81 -17.87 -6.56 -5.30
CA SER A 81 -19.27 -6.64 -5.71
C SER A 81 -19.57 -7.98 -6.34
N LYS A 82 -20.86 -8.34 -6.37
CA LYS A 82 -21.32 -9.52 -7.11
C LYS A 82 -21.58 -9.14 -8.55
N SER A 83 -21.38 -10.07 -9.47
CA SER A 83 -21.89 -9.94 -10.84
C SER A 83 -23.36 -9.54 -10.80
N GLU A 84 -23.71 -8.50 -11.55
CA GLU A 84 -25.09 -7.94 -11.66
C GLU A 84 -25.62 -7.21 -10.41
N SER A 85 -24.81 -7.04 -9.37
CA SER A 85 -25.15 -6.22 -8.20
C SER A 85 -24.56 -4.82 -8.31
N ILE A 86 -25.37 -3.80 -8.07
CA ILE A 86 -24.93 -2.40 -7.93
C ILE A 86 -24.38 -2.14 -6.51
N GLN A 87 -24.58 -3.08 -5.60
CA GLN A 87 -24.14 -2.97 -4.21
C GLN A 87 -22.77 -3.62 -4.05
N ALA A 88 -21.76 -2.76 -3.89
CA ALA A 88 -20.44 -3.17 -3.45
C ALA A 88 -20.33 -3.07 -1.94
N ARG A 89 -19.48 -3.91 -1.36
CA ARG A 89 -19.15 -3.93 0.07
C ARG A 89 -17.66 -3.70 0.25
N THR A 90 -17.29 -3.12 1.39
CA THR A 90 -15.88 -3.00 1.77
C THR A 90 -15.54 -4.15 2.69
N CYS A 91 -14.42 -4.81 2.45
CA CYS A 91 -13.94 -5.91 3.27
C CYS A 91 -12.50 -5.65 3.70
N ASP A 92 -12.23 -5.84 4.99
CA ASP A 92 -10.87 -5.97 5.49
C ASP A 92 -10.48 -7.45 5.43
N VAL A 93 -9.36 -7.76 4.80
CA VAL A 93 -8.86 -9.13 4.62
C VAL A 93 -7.44 -9.26 5.13
N LEU A 94 -7.15 -10.42 5.71
CA LEU A 94 -5.81 -10.87 6.05
C LEU A 94 -5.50 -12.12 5.23
N VAL A 95 -4.52 -12.01 4.35
CA VAL A 95 -4.01 -13.12 3.53
C VAL A 95 -2.59 -13.46 3.98
N PHE A 96 -2.32 -14.74 4.20
CA PHE A 96 -0.99 -15.24 4.54
C PHE A 96 -0.36 -15.96 3.35
N ASN A 97 0.89 -15.61 3.03
CA ASN A 97 1.75 -16.36 2.14
C ASN A 97 2.82 -17.10 2.97
N PRO A 98 2.78 -18.44 3.05
CA PRO A 98 3.81 -19.22 3.73
C PRO A 98 5.21 -19.03 3.10
N PRO A 99 6.28 -19.22 3.89
CA PRO A 99 7.64 -19.03 3.40
C PRO A 99 7.98 -20.08 2.34
N GLY A 100 8.53 -19.63 1.22
CA GLY A 100 8.99 -20.52 0.14
C GLY A 100 7.88 -21.13 -0.71
N THR A 101 6.67 -20.57 -0.68
CA THR A 101 5.56 -21.00 -1.55
C THR A 101 4.98 -19.82 -2.33
N GLU A 102 4.36 -20.13 -3.47
CA GLU A 102 3.54 -19.18 -4.25
C GLU A 102 2.04 -19.27 -3.87
N SER A 103 1.74 -19.90 -2.73
CA SER A 103 0.36 -20.12 -2.28
C SER A 103 -0.09 -19.05 -1.29
N TYR A 104 -1.36 -18.68 -1.39
CA TYR A 104 -2.02 -17.78 -0.46
C TYR A 104 -3.04 -18.54 0.41
N SER A 105 -3.32 -18.01 1.59
CA SER A 105 -4.37 -18.49 2.48
C SER A 105 -5.11 -17.31 3.10
N LEU A 106 -6.42 -17.23 2.88
CA LEU A 106 -7.26 -16.23 3.56
C LEU A 106 -7.37 -16.63 5.03
N THR A 107 -6.75 -15.84 5.90
CA THR A 107 -6.71 -16.12 7.33
C THR A 107 -7.94 -15.56 8.05
N SER A 108 -8.40 -14.38 7.64
CA SER A 108 -9.62 -13.77 8.16
C SER A 108 -10.16 -12.71 7.22
N PHE A 109 -11.46 -12.46 7.27
CA PHE A 109 -12.08 -11.33 6.59
C PHE A 109 -13.27 -10.77 7.40
N SER A 110 -13.60 -9.50 7.16
CA SER A 110 -14.82 -8.86 7.66
C SER A 110 -15.32 -7.86 6.63
N CYS A 111 -16.61 -7.95 6.27
CA CYS A 111 -17.23 -7.08 5.27
C CYS A 111 -18.33 -6.21 5.90
N TYR A 112 -18.41 -4.96 5.47
CA TYR A 112 -19.35 -3.94 5.95
C TYR A 112 -19.90 -3.05 4.83
#